data_AF-A0A6B2V923-F1
#
_entry.id   AF-A0A6B2V923-F1
#
_cell.length_a   1.000
_cell.length_b   1.000
_cell.length_c   1.000
_cell.angle_alpha   90.00
_cell.angle_beta   90.00
_cell.angle_gamma   90.00
#
_symmetry.space_group_name_H-M   'P 1'
#
loop_
_entity.id
_entity.type
_entity.pdbx_description
1 polymer ?
#
loop_
_entity_poly.entity_id
_entity_poly.type
_entity_poly.pdbx_seq_one_letter_code
_entity_poly.pdbx_strand_id
1 'polypeptide(L)' 'MYEPIRAKSVHTMAGTAADFPHRSREEELDIQLAGHLAALLAVTDELRALTEPSTDLDTAAERLAAQVARLRGGR' A
#
# COMPACT_ATOMS: atom_id res chain seq x y z
N MET A 1 27.35 50.30 3.83
CA MET A 1 27.35 48.83 3.62
C MET A 1 26.09 48.28 4.26
N TYR A 2 25.31 47.49 3.54
CA TYR A 2 24.13 46.83 4.10
C TYR A 2 24.59 45.51 4.71
N GLU A 3 24.45 45.36 6.02
CA GLU A 3 24.68 44.07 6.67
C GLU A 3 23.48 43.16 6.39
N PRO A 4 23.69 41.91 5.91
CA PRO A 4 22.60 40.98 5.72
C PRO A 4 22.13 40.39 7.05
N ILE A 5 20.82 40.25 7.20
CA ILE A 5 20.15 39.69 8.38
C ILE A 5 20.62 38.24 8.60
N ARG A 6 21.31 37.97 9.72
CA ARG A 6 21.44 36.61 10.26
C ARG A 6 20.09 36.20 10.85
N ALA A 7 19.17 35.77 10.01
CA ALA A 7 18.00 35.06 10.49
C ALA A 7 18.49 33.72 11.04
N LYS A 8 18.35 33.50 12.35
CA LYS A 8 18.41 32.14 12.91
C LYS A 8 17.38 31.31 12.14
N SER A 9 17.82 30.24 11.50
CA SER A 9 16.93 29.23 10.94
C SER A 9 16.16 28.61 12.12
N VAL A 10 14.92 29.08 12.33
CA VAL A 10 14.01 28.51 13.32
C VAL A 10 13.31 27.31 12.68
N HIS A 11 14.10 26.33 12.27
CA HIS A 11 13.61 25.08 11.71
C HIS A 11 14.08 23.92 12.56
N THR A 12 13.83 23.99 13.87
CA THR A 12 13.84 22.81 14.73
C THR A 12 13.13 23.13 16.04
N MET A 13 11.79 23.11 16.02
CA MET A 13 11.05 22.79 17.24
C MET A 13 11.04 21.28 17.37
N ALA A 14 12.14 20.76 17.90
CA ALA A 14 12.14 19.50 18.62
C ALA A 14 11.22 19.67 19.83
N GLY A 15 10.00 19.12 19.78
CA GLY A 15 9.08 19.29 20.91
C GLY A 15 7.61 18.93 20.70
N THR A 16 7.29 17.90 19.91
CA THR A 16 6.17 16.94 20.03
C THR A 16 6.14 16.09 18.76
N ALA A 17 7.12 15.21 18.60
CA ALA A 17 7.04 14.10 17.64
C ALA A 17 6.48 12.85 18.35
N ALA A 18 5.47 13.05 19.19
CA ALA A 18 4.67 11.99 19.79
C ALA A 18 3.23 12.16 19.29
N ASP A 19 2.67 11.07 18.79
CA ASP A 19 1.23 10.82 18.62
C ASP A 19 0.59 11.05 17.24
N PHE A 20 1.22 10.59 16.16
CA PHE A 20 0.46 10.08 15.03
C PHE A 20 0.78 8.60 14.83
N PRO A 21 -0.23 7.72 14.65
CA PRO A 21 0.01 6.33 14.30
C PRO A 21 0.53 6.30 12.85
N HIS A 22 1.83 6.54 12.70
CA HIS A 22 2.50 6.32 11.43
C HIS A 22 2.62 4.82 11.27
N ARG A 23 1.80 4.27 10.36
CA ARG A 23 2.07 2.94 9.82
C ARG A 23 3.52 2.91 9.34
N SER A 24 4.20 1.80 9.59
CA SER A 24 5.52 1.60 9.02
C SER A 24 5.43 1.65 7.50
N ARG A 25 6.53 2.03 6.85
CA ARG A 25 6.59 2.01 5.39
C ARG A 25 6.29 0.62 4.81
N GLU A 26 6.67 -0.44 5.50
CA GLU A 26 6.34 -1.83 5.14
C GLU A 26 4.83 -2.03 5.13
N GLU A 27 4.13 -1.63 6.19
CA GLU A 27 2.67 -1.71 6.26
C GLU A 27 2.01 -0.88 5.14
N GLU A 28 2.49 0.33 4.85
CA GLU A 28 1.98 1.14 3.73
C GLU A 28 2.12 0.45 2.38
N LEU A 29 3.25 -0.24 2.14
CA LEU A 29 3.49 -0.98 0.91
C LEU A 29 2.62 -2.23 0.84
N ASP A 30 2.42 -2.93 1.95
CA ASP A 30 1.53 -4.10 2.02
C ASP A 30 0.08 -3.73 1.71
N ILE A 31 -0.38 -2.59 2.21
CA ILE A 31 -1.72 -2.05 1.89
C ILE A 31 -1.84 -1.73 0.42
N GLN A 32 -0.85 -1.04 -0.14
CA GLN A 32 -0.84 -0.71 -1.57
C GLN A 32 -0.85 -1.99 -2.40
N LEU A 33 0.04 -2.95 -2.11
CA LEU A 33 0.11 -4.21 -2.82
C LEU A 33 -1.20 -5.00 -2.72
N ALA A 34 -1.82 -5.05 -1.54
CA ALA A 34 -3.13 -5.67 -1.36
C ALA A 34 -4.21 -5.01 -2.22
N GLY A 35 -4.16 -3.68 -2.39
CA GLY A 35 -5.04 -2.94 -3.28
C GLY A 35 -4.86 -3.32 -4.75
N HIS A 36 -3.62 -3.37 -5.24
CA HIS A 36 -3.31 -3.75 -6.62
C HIS A 36 -3.70 -5.20 -6.92
N LEU A 37 -3.41 -6.12 -6.00
CA LEU A 37 -3.77 -7.53 -6.16
C LEU A 37 -5.28 -7.75 -6.08
N ALA A 38 -6.01 -6.97 -5.30
CA ALA A 38 -7.47 -7.01 -5.29
C ALA A 38 -8.05 -6.50 -6.62
N ALA A 39 -7.48 -5.46 -7.21
CA ALA A 39 -7.88 -4.99 -8.55
C ALA A 39 -7.60 -6.05 -9.63
N LEU A 40 -6.44 -6.71 -9.58
CA LEU A 40 -6.10 -7.81 -10.48
C LEU A 40 -7.04 -9.02 -10.29
N LEU A 41 -7.40 -9.36 -9.05
CA LEU A 41 -8.37 -10.41 -8.75
C LEU A 41 -9.74 -10.08 -9.36
N ALA A 42 -10.22 -8.84 -9.20
CA ALA A 42 -11.49 -8.40 -9.79
C ALA A 42 -11.50 -8.58 -11.32
N VAL A 43 -10.44 -8.14 -12.01
CA VAL A 43 -10.31 -8.34 -13.47
C VAL A 43 -10.22 -9.83 -13.82
N THR A 44 -9.57 -10.65 -13.00
CA THR A 44 -9.50 -12.10 -13.21
C THR A 44 -10.87 -12.75 -13.10
N ASP A 45 -11.69 -12.34 -12.11
CA ASP A 45 -13.06 -12.84 -11.96
C ASP A 45 -13.97 -12.39 -13.12
N GLU A 46 -13.78 -11.15 -13.62
CA GLU A 46 -14.46 -10.69 -14.84
C GLU A 46 -14.08 -11.54 -16.06
N LEU A 47 -12.79 -11.86 -16.25
CA LEU A 47 -12.34 -12.73 -17.34
C LEU A 47 -12.90 -14.14 -17.23
N ARG A 48 -12.98 -14.69 -16.01
CA ARG A 48 -13.59 -16.01 -15.75
C ARG A 48 -15.07 -16.05 -16.10
N ALA A 49 -15.78 -14.92 -15.95
CA ALA A 49 -17.19 -14.82 -16.35
C ALA A 49 -17.40 -14.74 -17.87
N LEU A 50 -16.38 -14.31 -18.62
CA LEU A 50 -16.47 -14.06 -20.07
C LEU A 50 -15.86 -15.17 -20.93
N THR A 51 -15.12 -16.10 -20.32
CA THR A 51 -14.36 -17.13 -21.04
C THR A 51 -14.87 -18.53 -20.70
N GLU A 52 -14.54 -19.50 -21.56
CA GLU A 52 -14.75 -20.91 -21.23
C GLU A 52 -13.98 -21.29 -19.95
N PRO A 53 -14.49 -22.24 -19.15
CA PRO A 53 -13.84 -22.66 -17.91
C PRO A 53 -12.37 -22.98 -18.12
N SER A 54 -11.51 -22.35 -17.30
CA SER A 54 -10.07 -22.47 -17.39
C SER A 54 -9.48 -22.70 -16.01
N THR A 55 -8.91 -23.90 -15.82
CA THR A 55 -8.25 -24.28 -14.56
C THR A 55 -7.10 -23.34 -14.19
N ASP A 56 -6.43 -22.76 -15.19
CA ASP A 56 -5.36 -21.80 -14.95
C ASP A 56 -5.88 -20.49 -14.36
N LEU A 57 -7.03 -20.00 -14.86
CA LEU A 57 -7.68 -18.79 -14.31
C LEU A 57 -8.24 -19.03 -12.92
N ASP A 58 -8.82 -20.22 -12.67
CA ASP A 58 -9.30 -20.60 -11.34
C ASP A 58 -8.14 -20.64 -10.34
N THR A 59 -7.04 -21.29 -10.70
CA THR A 59 -5.82 -21.36 -9.87
C THR A 59 -5.23 -19.98 -9.63
N ALA A 60 -5.21 -19.11 -10.65
CA ALA A 60 -4.73 -17.74 -10.51
C ALA A 60 -5.58 -16.92 -9.52
N ALA A 61 -6.91 -17.01 -9.63
CA ALA A 61 -7.84 -16.34 -8.73
C ALA A 61 -7.66 -16.79 -7.27
N GLU A 62 -7.53 -18.10 -7.03
CA GLU A 62 -7.28 -18.65 -5.68
C GLU A 62 -5.96 -18.13 -5.09
N ARG A 63 -4.89 -18.10 -5.88
CA ARG A 63 -3.59 -17.60 -5.44
C ARG A 63 -3.61 -16.11 -5.12
N LEU A 64 -4.30 -15.32 -5.94
CA LEU A 64 -4.47 -13.88 -5.70
C LEU A 64 -5.28 -13.63 -4.43
N ALA A 65 -6.39 -14.36 -4.24
CA ALA A 65 -7.22 -14.24 -3.03
C ALA A 65 -6.42 -14.58 -1.76
N ALA A 66 -5.65 -15.67 -1.78
CA ALA A 66 -4.79 -16.06 -0.66
C ALA A 66 -3.72 -14.99 -0.36
N GLN A 67 -3.14 -14.39 -1.39
CA GLN A 67 -2.14 -13.33 -1.25
C GLN A 67 -2.74 -12.04 -0.65
N VAL A 68 -3.92 -11.63 -1.12
CA VAL A 68 -4.65 -10.47 -0.59
C VAL A 68 -5.02 -10.69 0.89
N ALA A 69 -5.53 -11.88 1.23
CA ALA A 69 -5.86 -12.24 2.60
C ALA A 69 -4.61 -12.16 3.50
N ARG A 70 -3.46 -12.68 3.05
CA ARG A 70 -2.21 -12.63 3.80
C ARG A 70 -1.74 -11.19 4.06
N LEU A 71 -1.78 -10.32 3.04
CA LEU A 71 -1.35 -8.93 3.19
C LEU A 71 -2.29 -8.10 4.09
N ARG A 72 -3.60 -8.41 4.07
CA ARG A 72 -4.58 -7.74 4.95
C ARG A 72 -4.59 -8.28 6.39
N GLY A 73 -4.15 -9.53 6.57
CA GLY A 73 -4.12 -10.20 7.87
C GLY A 73 -2.97 -9.76 8.78
N GLY A 74 -1.98 -9.02 8.27
CA GLY A 74 -0.90 -8.44 9.07
C GLY A 74 -0.13 -9.48 9.89
N ARG A 75 0.50 -10.44 9.20
CA ARG A 75 1.36 -11.52 9.73
C ARG A 75 0.75 -12.43 10.80
#